data_AF-A0A9D3Z190-F1
#
_entry.id   AF-A0A9D3Z190-F1
#
_cell.length_a   1.000
_cell.length_b   1.000
_cell.length_c   1.000
_cell.angle_alpha   90.00
_cell.angle_beta   90.00
_cell.angle_gamma   90.00
#
_symmetry.space_group_name_H-M   'P 1'
#
loop_
_entity.id
_entity.type
_entity.pdbx_description
1 polymer ?
#
loop_
_entity_poly.entity_id
_entity_poly.type
_entity_poly.pdbx_seq_one_letter_code
_entity_poly.pdbx_strand_id
1 'polypeptide(L)'
;MMADIYIQQGGLQEGLDCLLTSFMLRESVFFAREHESKLYVCYLDGRQAFDKVWLDGLFYKLQTKIDDTSLLAFMELYANMTGCVKNRGHTSK
;
A
#
# COMPACT_ATOMS: atom_id res chain seq x y z
N MET A 1 -12.62 14.39 -7.75
CA MET A 1 -13.04 12.97 -7.90
C MET A 1 -12.45 12.21 -6.72
N MET A 2 -13.26 11.72 -5.80
CA MET A 2 -12.77 10.93 -4.66
C MET A 2 -12.09 9.68 -5.19
N ALA A 3 -10.80 9.50 -4.92
CA ALA A 3 -10.22 8.18 -4.99
C ALA A 3 -10.67 7.44 -3.73
N ASP A 4 -11.73 6.67 -3.85
CA ASP A 4 -12.04 5.64 -2.86
C ASP A 4 -11.02 4.51 -3.03
N ILE A 5 -10.74 3.81 -1.93
CA ILE A 5 -9.84 2.67 -1.96
C ILE A 5 -10.40 1.66 -2.96
N TYR A 6 -9.54 1.15 -3.84
CA TYR A 6 -9.99 0.24 -4.89
C TYR A 6 -10.56 -1.03 -4.27
N ILE A 7 -11.72 -1.49 -4.77
CA ILE A 7 -12.49 -2.60 -4.18
C ILE A 7 -11.72 -3.92 -4.09
N GLN A 8 -10.66 -4.11 -4.89
CA GLN A 8 -9.83 -5.32 -4.86
C GLN A 8 -8.54 -5.15 -4.03
N GLN A 9 -8.35 -4.00 -3.36
CA GLN A 9 -7.22 -3.81 -2.45
C GLN A 9 -7.46 -4.61 -1.16
N GLY A 10 -6.87 -5.80 -1.08
CA GLY A 10 -7.00 -6.67 0.09
C GLY A 10 -6.07 -6.33 1.26
N GLY A 11 -5.05 -5.50 1.04
CA GLY A 11 -4.07 -5.14 2.08
C GLY A 11 -4.49 -3.89 2.86
N LEU A 12 -4.20 -3.90 4.17
CA LEU A 12 -4.42 -2.76 5.08
C LEU A 12 -5.88 -2.27 5.08
N GLN A 13 -6.83 -3.20 5.03
CA GLN A 13 -8.27 -2.95 5.11
C GLN A 13 -8.87 -3.75 6.27
N GLU A 14 -9.78 -3.13 7.01
CA GLU A 14 -10.50 -3.81 8.09
C GLU A 14 -11.39 -4.93 7.52
N GLY A 15 -11.36 -6.10 8.16
CA GLY A 15 -12.17 -7.25 7.76
C GLY A 15 -11.69 -7.99 6.51
N LEU A 16 -10.61 -7.55 5.86
CA LEU A 16 -9.97 -8.27 4.75
C LEU A 16 -8.66 -8.90 5.22
N ASP A 17 -8.43 -10.13 4.76
CA ASP A 17 -7.19 -10.86 5.02
C ASP A 17 -6.59 -11.40 3.72
N CYS A 18 -5.32 -11.78 3.79
CA CYS A 18 -4.56 -12.40 2.70
C CYS A 18 -5.25 -13.64 2.13
N LEU A 19 -5.98 -14.40 2.96
CA LEU A 19 -6.74 -15.57 2.52
C LEU A 19 -7.81 -15.19 1.48
N LEU A 20 -8.57 -14.12 1.71
CA LEU A 20 -9.58 -13.65 0.77
C LEU A 20 -8.94 -13.19 -0.55
N THR A 21 -7.80 -12.50 -0.48
CA THR A 21 -7.06 -12.06 -1.67
C THR A 21 -6.55 -13.25 -2.48
N SER A 22 -6.00 -14.27 -1.80
CA SER A 22 -5.53 -15.50 -2.45
C SER A 22 -6.67 -16.32 -3.06
N PHE A 23 -7.83 -16.34 -2.39
CA PHE A 23 -9.05 -16.97 -2.90
C PHE A 23 -9.52 -16.30 -4.19
N MET A 24 -9.63 -14.97 -4.20
CA MET A 24 -10.04 -14.21 -5.40
C MET A 24 -9.11 -14.45 -6.60
N LEU A 25 -7.79 -14.48 -6.37
CA LEU A 25 -6.82 -14.80 -7.42
C LEU A 25 -7.03 -16.23 -7.95
N ARG A 26 -7.20 -17.19 -7.04
CA ARG A 26 -7.42 -18.59 -7.37
C ARG A 26 -8.69 -18.79 -8.20
N GLU A 27 -9.82 -18.21 -7.78
CA GLU A 27 -11.09 -18.30 -8.50
C GLU A 27 -11.01 -17.64 -9.88
N SER A 28 -10.30 -16.51 -9.99
CA SER A 28 -10.06 -15.86 -11.29
C SER A 28 -9.30 -16.78 -12.26
N VAL A 29 -8.32 -17.55 -11.74
CA VAL A 29 -7.58 -18.54 -12.53
C VAL A 29 -8.47 -19.72 -12.93
N PHE A 30 -9.29 -20.25 -12.01
CA PHE A 30 -10.20 -21.35 -12.32
C PHE A 30 -11.26 -20.96 -13.34
N PHE A 31 -11.88 -19.80 -13.16
CA PHE A 31 -12.86 -19.26 -14.10
C PHE A 31 -12.31 -19.17 -15.52
N ALA A 32 -11.11 -18.60 -15.69
CA ALA A 32 -10.48 -18.50 -17.00
C ALA A 32 -10.18 -19.87 -17.63
N ARG A 33 -9.76 -20.85 -16.81
CA ARG A 33 -9.50 -22.23 -17.27
C ARG A 33 -10.77 -22.94 -17.73
N GLU A 34 -11.87 -22.81 -16.99
CA GLU A 34 -13.16 -23.42 -17.32
C GLU A 34 -13.73 -22.88 -18.64
N HIS A 35 -13.40 -21.63 -18.99
CA HIS A 35 -13.86 -20.97 -20.21
C HIS A 35 -12.81 -20.98 -21.34
N GLU A 36 -11.78 -21.84 -21.24
CA GLU A 36 -10.69 -21.97 -22.22
C GLU A 36 -10.03 -20.62 -22.61
N SER A 37 -10.06 -19.66 -21.68
CA SER A 37 -9.60 -18.30 -21.91
C SER A 37 -8.13 -18.14 -21.54
N LYS A 38 -7.38 -17.40 -22.36
CA LYS A 38 -5.98 -17.07 -22.06
C LYS A 38 -5.92 -16.12 -20.87
N LEU A 39 -5.17 -16.51 -19.84
CA LEU A 39 -4.89 -15.68 -18.67
C LEU A 39 -3.40 -15.36 -18.58
N TYR A 40 -3.10 -14.09 -18.30
CA TYR A 40 -1.75 -13.59 -18.07
C TYR A 40 -1.68 -12.96 -16.68
N VAL A 41 -0.63 -13.24 -15.93
CA VAL A 41 -0.42 -12.70 -14.58
C VAL A 41 0.90 -11.94 -14.53
N CYS A 42 0.87 -10.75 -13.97
CA CYS A 42 2.06 -9.93 -13.72
C CYS A 42 2.20 -9.71 -12.22
N TYR A 43 3.35 -10.08 -11.67
CA TYR A 43 3.70 -9.80 -10.28
C TYR A 43 4.51 -8.52 -10.22
N LEU A 44 4.02 -7.55 -9.45
CA LEU A 44 4.67 -6.27 -9.21
C LEU A 44 4.97 -6.16 -7.73
N ASP A 45 6.22 -5.85 -7.39
CA ASP A 45 6.64 -5.57 -6.02
C ASP A 45 7.46 -4.28 -5.96
N GLY A 46 7.22 -3.49 -4.92
CA GLY A 46 7.86 -2.20 -4.70
C GLY A 46 9.10 -2.35 -3.84
N ARG A 47 10.29 -2.19 -4.44
CA ARG A 47 11.54 -2.20 -3.66
C ARG A 47 11.55 -1.02 -2.67
N GLN A 48 11.64 -1.33 -1.38
CA GLN A 48 11.62 -0.33 -0.30
C GLN A 48 10.37 0.56 -0.36
N ALA A 49 9.20 -0.07 -0.52
CA ALA A 49 7.94 0.63 -0.76
C ALA A 49 7.61 1.75 0.23
N PHE A 50 8.02 1.61 1.49
CA PHE A 50 7.79 2.61 2.54
C PHE A 50 8.93 3.64 2.68
N ASP A 51 10.17 3.27 2.34
CA ASP A 51 11.32 4.19 2.45
C ASP A 51 11.38 5.19 1.29
N LYS A 52 10.83 4.83 0.13
CA LYS A 52 10.91 5.61 -1.13
C LYS A 52 9.60 6.29 -1.50
N VAL A 53 8.70 6.47 -0.53
CA VAL A 53 7.42 7.16 -0.75
C VAL A 53 7.68 8.61 -1.11
N TRP A 54 7.02 9.10 -2.16
CA TRP A 54 6.98 10.53 -2.46
C TRP A 54 6.04 11.25 -1.48
N LEU A 55 6.62 11.77 -0.39
CA LEU A 55 5.86 12.34 0.74
C LEU A 55 4.99 13.53 0.34
N ASP A 56 5.47 14.46 -0.50
CA ASP A 56 4.64 15.59 -0.94
C ASP A 56 3.39 15.12 -1.69
N GLY A 57 3.56 14.13 -2.57
CA GLY A 57 2.44 13.51 -3.29
C GLY A 57 1.48 12.76 -2.36
N LEU A 58 1.99 12.14 -1.30
CA LEU A 58 1.17 11.52 -0.26
C LEU A 58 0.34 12.56 0.51
N PHE A 59 0.97 13.62 1.00
CA PHE A 59 0.28 14.68 1.75
C PHE A 59 -0.75 15.42 0.90
N TYR A 60 -0.44 15.68 -0.37
CA TYR A 60 -1.40 16.22 -1.33
C TYR A 60 -2.67 15.36 -1.46
N LYS A 61 -2.51 14.02 -1.49
CA LYS A 61 -3.67 13.10 -1.52
C LYS A 61 -4.44 13.10 -0.20
N LEU A 62 -3.72 13.14 0.93
CA LEU A 62 -4.32 13.11 2.28
C LEU A 62 -5.09 14.38 2.61
N GLN A 63 -4.72 15.54 2.08
CA GLN A 63 -5.38 16.82 2.35
C GLN A 63 -6.90 16.80 2.12
N THR A 64 -7.40 15.92 1.24
CA THR A 64 -8.84 15.79 0.96
C THR A 64 -9.55 14.72 1.81
N LYS A 65 -8.83 14.02 2.68
CA LYS A 65 -9.31 12.82 3.39
C LYS A 65 -9.22 12.92 4.92
N ILE A 66 -8.41 13.83 5.44
CA ILE A 66 -8.24 14.09 6.88
C ILE A 66 -8.39 15.58 7.16
N ASP A 67 -8.62 15.96 8.42
CA ASP A 67 -8.69 17.36 8.82
C ASP A 67 -7.31 18.03 8.82
N ASP A 68 -7.30 19.36 8.71
CA ASP A 68 -6.07 20.16 8.62
C ASP A 68 -5.14 19.97 9.84
N THR A 69 -5.69 19.73 11.04
CA THR A 69 -4.89 19.53 12.25
C THR A 69 -4.14 18.20 12.19
N SER A 70 -4.84 17.13 11.81
CA SER A 70 -4.22 15.82 11.59
C SER A 70 -3.16 15.86 10.49
N LEU A 71 -3.42 16.57 9.39
CA LEU A 71 -2.47 16.70 8.29
C LEU A 71 -1.17 17.39 8.74
N LEU A 72 -1.29 18.53 9.44
CA LEU A 72 -0.14 19.24 10.00
C LEU A 72 0.64 18.36 10.97
N ALA A 73 -0.05 17.63 11.85
CA ALA A 73 0.59 16.71 12.78
C ALA A 73 1.39 15.61 12.06
N PHE A 74 0.86 15.04 10.97
CA PHE A 74 1.59 14.05 10.17
C PHE A 74 2.79 14.67 9.44
N MET A 75 2.65 15.86 8.87
CA MET A 75 3.77 16.55 8.20
C MET A 75 4.92 16.81 9.17
N GLU A 76 4.61 17.32 10.36
CA GLU A 76 5.61 17.56 11.42
C GLU A 76 6.23 16.25 11.93
N LEU A 77 5.41 15.20 12.10
CA LEU A 77 5.90 13.88 12.53
C LEU A 77 6.91 13.33 11.52
N TYR A 78 6.63 13.39 10.21
CA TYR A 78 7.55 12.91 9.18
C TYR A 78 8.78 13.81 9.00
N ALA A 79 8.64 15.14 9.11
CA ALA A 79 9.78 16.07 9.00
C ALA A 79 10.79 15.90 10.14
N ASN A 80 10.31 15.56 11.34
CA ASN A 80 11.12 15.44 12.54
C ASN A 80 11.39 13.98 12.95
N MET A 81 10.96 13.00 12.15
CA MET A 81 11.20 11.59 12.45
C MET A 81 12.69 11.26 12.32
N THR A 82 13.36 11.06 13.45
CA THR A 82 14.71 10.49 13.48
C THR A 82 14.62 9.02 13.88
N GLY A 83 14.80 8.11 12.92
CA GLY A 83 14.84 6.66 13.14
C GLY A 83 16.20 6.10 12.81
N CYS A 84 16.86 5.48 13.78
CA CYS A 84 18.21 4.93 13.63
C CYS A 84 18.21 3.46 14.03
N VAL A 85 18.35 2.56 13.07
CA VAL A 85 18.45 1.12 13.32
C VAL A 85 19.92 0.71 13.35
N LYS A 86 20.34 0.08 14.44
CA LYS A 86 21.66 -0.56 14.54
C LYS A 86 21.55 -2.03 14.23
N ASN A 87 22.27 -2.48 13.20
CA ASN A 87 22.37 -3.90 12.85
C ASN A 87 23.83 -4.29 12.61
N ARG A 88 24.35 -5.28 13.36
CA ARG A 88 25.74 -5.78 13.25
C ARG A 88 26.78 -4.65 13.22
N GLY A 89 26.65 -3.67 14.12
CA GLY A 89 27.55 -2.52 14.22
C GLY A 89 27.34 -1.41 13.16
N HIS A 90 26.47 -1.63 12.17
CA HIS A 90 26.11 -0.64 11.16
C HIS A 90 24.87 0.12 11.60
N THR A 91 24.84 1.42 11.36
CA THR A 91 23.77 2.31 11.78
C THR A 91 23.10 2.89 10.54
N SER A 92 21.77 2.75 10.41
CA SER A 92 21.03 3.45 9.34
C SER A 92 21.10 4.96 9.56
N LYS A 93 21.36 5.71 8.50
CA LYS A 93 21.20 7.17 8.50
C LYS A 93 19.74 7.54 8.27
#